data_AF-A0A923MNX0-F1
#
_entry.id   AF-A0A923MNX0-F1
#
_cell.length_a   1.000
_cell.length_b   1.000
_cell.length_c   1.000
_cell.angle_alpha   90.00
_cell.angle_beta   90.00
_cell.angle_gamma   90.00
#
_symmetry.space_group_name_H-M   'P 1'
#
loop_
_entity.id
_entity.type
_entity.pdbx_description
1 polymer ?
#
loop_
_entity_poly.entity_id
_entity_poly.type
_entity_poly.pdbx_seq_one_letter_code
_entity_poly.pdbx_strand_id
1 'polypeptide(L)'
;METIYTTAPIALPDLKRKFTENVEFVIDYDNSKFKGKILITYLSNLDIKCKLQIKDPDQALALLEEYLNIPTLVSVSDLEDLAINVLLEYQGKPNKLNIEVGDFIARNMVALERWTRRVNSLLLYTMYINQQFKPMVEEFPQDLDDGVVGINFVHLIKHELFPILIEGIHPSMITWNRTFFDDYVFAGQNLFTYFAVKENPLFLGLLCGLDEQTSELTIIPAMEAVEQACVPALKEISHVSSV
;
A
#
# COMPACT_ATOMS: atom_id res chain seq x y z
N MET A 1 14.95 7.08 17.16
CA MET A 1 14.69 5.69 16.69
C MET A 1 16.04 5.08 16.43
N GLU A 2 16.37 3.96 17.06
CA GLU A 2 17.67 3.30 16.88
C GLU A 2 17.58 2.26 15.76
N THR A 3 18.66 2.07 15.01
CA THR A 3 18.71 1.14 13.87
C THR A 3 19.61 -0.04 14.19
N ILE A 4 19.11 -1.26 13.98
CA ILE A 4 19.85 -2.51 14.17
C ILE A 4 20.12 -3.15 12.81
N TYR A 5 21.39 -3.25 12.44
CA TYR A 5 21.82 -3.96 11.22
C TYR A 5 21.97 -5.45 11.51
N THR A 6 21.31 -6.31 10.75
CA THR A 6 21.28 -7.76 10.97
C THR A 6 21.07 -8.53 9.66
N THR A 7 21.22 -9.84 9.71
CA THR A 7 20.72 -10.78 8.69
C THR A 7 19.48 -11.52 9.21
N ALA A 8 18.76 -12.20 8.32
CA ALA A 8 17.68 -13.12 8.66
C ALA A 8 18.16 -14.59 8.59
N PRO A 9 17.92 -15.41 9.64
CA PRO A 9 17.18 -15.10 10.87
C PRO A 9 17.91 -14.14 11.81
N ILE A 10 17.16 -13.23 12.41
CA ILE A 10 17.67 -12.23 13.37
C ILE A 10 18.04 -12.95 14.66
N ALA A 11 19.18 -12.57 15.25
CA ALA A 11 19.63 -13.14 16.51
C ALA A 11 18.64 -12.83 17.64
N LEU A 12 18.38 -13.81 18.51
CA LEU A 12 17.43 -13.67 19.63
C LEU A 12 17.72 -12.46 20.54
N PRO A 13 18.98 -12.11 20.88
CA PRO A 13 19.27 -10.91 21.66
C PRO A 13 18.74 -9.63 21.00
N ASP A 14 18.93 -9.48 19.69
CA ASP A 14 18.47 -8.30 18.94
C ASP A 14 16.95 -8.28 18.82
N LEU A 15 16.32 -9.44 18.58
CA LEU A 15 14.85 -9.55 18.57
C LEU A 15 14.21 -9.14 19.89
N LYS A 16 14.86 -9.41 21.03
CA LYS A 16 14.31 -9.01 22.34
C LYS A 16 14.21 -7.50 22.50
N ARG A 17 15.10 -6.74 21.85
CA ARG A 17 15.12 -5.27 21.91
C ARG A 17 13.84 -4.67 21.36
N LYS A 18 13.14 -5.34 20.43
CA LYS A 18 11.84 -4.87 19.91
C LYS A 18 10.77 -4.69 20.99
N PHE A 19 10.86 -5.45 22.09
CA PHE A 19 9.89 -5.39 23.18
C PHE A 19 10.21 -4.32 24.20
N THR A 20 11.44 -3.79 24.20
CA THR A 20 11.93 -2.82 25.18
C THR A 20 12.21 -1.45 24.57
N GLU A 21 12.47 -1.39 23.27
CA GLU A 21 13.00 -0.23 22.58
C GLU A 21 12.25 0.02 21.26
N ASN A 22 12.18 1.29 20.85
CA ASN A 22 11.68 1.66 19.52
C ASN A 22 12.82 1.58 18.49
N VAL A 23 13.02 0.36 17.97
CA VAL A 23 14.08 0.00 17.02
C VAL A 23 13.52 -0.28 15.62
N GLU A 24 14.31 0.05 14.60
CA GLU A 24 14.09 -0.34 13.20
C GLU A 24 15.21 -1.32 12.79
N PHE A 25 14.83 -2.46 12.22
CA PHE A 25 15.80 -3.46 11.76
C PHE A 25 16.17 -3.23 10.30
N VAL A 26 17.46 -3.12 9.99
CA VAL A 26 17.95 -3.13 8.60
C VAL A 26 18.47 -4.52 8.30
N ILE A 27 17.78 -5.24 7.43
CA ILE A 27 18.08 -6.62 7.08
C ILE A 27 18.95 -6.63 5.83
N ASP A 28 20.18 -7.09 5.98
CA ASP A 28 21.06 -7.40 4.85
C ASP A 28 20.48 -8.62 4.12
N TYR A 29 19.67 -8.36 3.10
CA TYR A 29 19.02 -9.40 2.32
C TYR A 29 20.06 -10.27 1.65
N ASP A 30 21.08 -9.66 1.04
CA ASP A 30 22.11 -10.33 0.24
C ASP A 30 22.79 -11.46 1.03
N ASN A 31 23.14 -11.20 2.29
CA ASN A 31 23.80 -12.15 3.19
C ASN A 31 22.84 -12.94 4.10
N SER A 32 21.53 -12.74 3.97
CA SER A 32 20.54 -13.48 4.76
C SER A 32 20.38 -14.92 4.30
N LYS A 33 20.17 -15.82 5.28
CA LYS A 33 19.82 -17.21 5.00
C LYS A 33 18.40 -17.32 4.46
N PHE A 34 17.48 -16.52 4.98
CA PHE A 34 16.10 -16.47 4.49
C PHE A 34 15.98 -15.54 3.28
N LYS A 35 15.35 -16.03 2.22
CA LYS A 35 15.19 -15.36 0.92
C LYS A 35 13.74 -15.53 0.42
N GLY A 36 13.33 -14.66 -0.51
CA GLY A 36 12.01 -14.73 -1.16
C GLY A 36 10.87 -14.88 -0.15
N LYS A 37 9.90 -15.75 -0.46
CA LYS A 37 8.75 -16.07 0.38
C LYS A 37 9.09 -16.45 1.83
N ILE A 38 10.22 -17.14 2.06
CA ILE A 38 10.63 -17.56 3.41
C ILE A 38 10.95 -16.33 4.26
N LEU A 39 11.66 -15.35 3.68
CA LEU A 39 11.91 -14.08 4.38
C LEU A 39 10.60 -13.36 4.68
N ILE A 40 9.74 -13.17 3.69
CA ILE A 40 8.50 -12.41 3.84
C ILE A 40 7.62 -13.03 4.94
N THR A 41 7.48 -14.36 4.93
CA THR A 41 6.73 -15.09 5.96
C THR A 41 7.35 -14.93 7.34
N TYR A 42 8.69 -14.99 7.42
CA TYR A 42 9.42 -14.79 8.66
C TYR A 42 9.20 -13.38 9.23
N LEU A 43 9.25 -12.34 8.39
CA LEU A 43 9.04 -10.96 8.81
C LEU A 43 7.60 -10.70 9.24
N SER A 44 6.62 -11.27 8.55
CA SER A 44 5.21 -11.22 8.96
C SER A 44 5.02 -11.79 10.38
N ASN A 45 5.58 -12.98 10.64
CA ASN A 45 5.47 -13.62 11.96
C ASN A 45 6.18 -12.84 13.08
N LEU A 46 7.24 -12.11 12.72
CA LEU A 46 7.94 -11.29 13.69
C LEU A 46 7.21 -10.00 14.01
N ASP A 47 6.39 -9.47 13.10
CA ASP A 47 5.69 -8.18 13.25
C ASP A 47 6.65 -7.08 13.76
N ILE A 48 7.68 -6.79 12.96
CA ILE A 48 8.72 -5.81 13.25
C ILE A 48 8.76 -4.71 12.21
N LYS A 49 9.19 -3.52 12.62
CA LYS A 49 9.58 -2.45 11.69
C LYS A 49 10.94 -2.80 11.08
N CYS A 50 10.98 -2.99 9.78
CA CYS A 50 12.20 -3.32 9.09
C CYS A 50 12.35 -2.65 7.72
N LYS A 51 13.60 -2.48 7.33
CA LYS A 51 14.07 -2.15 5.99
C LYS A 51 14.92 -3.28 5.43
N LEU A 52 14.99 -3.35 4.11
CA LEU A 52 15.77 -4.31 3.37
C LEU A 52 16.95 -3.62 2.69
N GLN A 53 18.14 -4.12 2.95
CA GLN A 53 19.32 -3.77 2.20
C GLN A 53 19.53 -4.82 1.11
N ILE A 54 19.18 -4.46 -0.12
CA ILE A 54 19.32 -5.28 -1.32
C ILE A 54 20.17 -4.49 -2.33
N LYS A 55 21.33 -5.02 -2.73
CA LYS A 55 22.19 -4.32 -3.71
C LYS A 55 21.81 -4.59 -5.15
N ASP A 56 21.26 -5.77 -5.39
CA ASP A 56 20.95 -6.29 -6.72
C ASP A 56 19.48 -6.00 -7.08
N PRO A 57 19.20 -5.13 -8.07
CA PRO A 57 17.83 -4.84 -8.49
C PRO A 57 17.03 -6.06 -8.90
N ASP A 58 17.65 -7.06 -9.52
CA ASP A 58 16.95 -8.28 -9.94
C ASP A 58 16.48 -9.09 -8.73
N GLN A 59 17.26 -9.09 -7.65
CA GLN A 59 16.85 -9.69 -6.39
C GLN A 59 15.72 -8.92 -5.71
N ALA A 60 15.72 -7.59 -5.80
CA ALA A 60 14.63 -6.76 -5.29
C ALA A 60 13.32 -7.03 -6.05
N LEU A 61 13.38 -7.11 -7.38
CA LEU A 61 12.24 -7.46 -8.22
C LEU A 61 11.76 -8.91 -7.97
N ALA A 62 12.67 -9.88 -7.84
CA ALA A 62 12.29 -11.25 -7.49
C ALA A 62 11.60 -11.33 -6.11
N LEU A 63 12.05 -10.53 -5.14
CA LEU A 63 11.39 -10.45 -3.84
C LEU A 63 10.02 -9.75 -3.91
N LEU A 64 9.90 -8.72 -4.75
CA LEU A 64 8.63 -8.06 -5.03
C LEU A 64 7.61 -9.03 -5.66
N GLU A 65 8.02 -9.86 -6.61
CA GLU A 65 7.15 -10.88 -7.21
C GLU A 65 6.52 -11.78 -6.15
N GLU A 66 7.31 -12.23 -5.18
CA GLU A 66 6.82 -13.00 -4.03
C GLU A 66 5.87 -12.18 -3.15
N TYR A 67 6.19 -10.91 -2.89
CA TYR A 67 5.38 -10.00 -2.09
C TYR A 67 4.00 -9.71 -2.70
N LEU A 68 3.92 -9.56 -4.03
CA LEU A 68 2.66 -9.36 -4.76
C LEU A 68 1.76 -10.60 -4.74
N ASN A 69 2.33 -11.78 -4.49
CA ASN A 69 1.67 -13.09 -4.59
C ASN A 69 1.59 -13.87 -3.27
N ILE A 70 1.96 -13.28 -2.15
CA ILE A 70 1.81 -13.93 -0.84
C ILE A 70 0.40 -13.65 -0.27
N PRO A 71 -0.23 -14.63 0.42
CA PRO A 71 -1.49 -14.42 1.14
C PRO A 71 -1.30 -13.84 2.55
N THR A 72 -0.06 -13.55 2.93
CA THR A 72 0.30 -13.13 4.28
C THR A 72 0.49 -11.63 4.33
N LEU A 73 -0.15 -10.99 5.30
CA LEU A 73 -0.02 -9.54 5.51
C LEU A 73 1.32 -9.22 6.18
N VAL A 74 2.06 -8.27 5.64
CA VAL A 74 3.36 -7.84 6.15
C VAL A 74 3.68 -6.45 5.65
N SER A 75 4.11 -5.57 6.56
CA SER A 75 4.52 -4.22 6.22
C SER A 75 6.04 -4.15 6.13
N VAL A 76 6.57 -3.90 4.93
CA VAL A 76 7.99 -3.72 4.66
C VAL A 76 8.13 -2.51 3.74
N SER A 77 8.69 -1.41 4.25
CA SER A 77 8.67 -0.12 3.55
C SER A 77 9.30 -0.21 2.16
N ASP A 78 10.45 -0.87 2.01
CA ASP A 78 11.13 -0.93 0.71
C ASP A 78 10.35 -1.73 -0.35
N LEU A 79 9.54 -2.72 0.08
CA LEU A 79 8.66 -3.47 -0.81
C LEU A 79 7.37 -2.70 -1.12
N GLU A 80 6.85 -1.92 -0.15
CA GLU A 80 5.73 -0.99 -0.37
C GLU A 80 6.12 0.08 -1.41
N ASP A 81 7.30 0.69 -1.25
CA ASP A 81 7.86 1.71 -2.14
C ASP A 81 8.08 1.15 -3.55
N LEU A 82 8.67 -0.05 -3.66
CA LEU A 82 8.89 -0.67 -4.96
C LEU A 82 7.55 -1.09 -5.62
N ALA A 83 6.61 -1.63 -4.85
CA ALA A 83 5.30 -2.06 -5.36
C ALA A 83 4.49 -0.89 -5.94
N ILE A 84 4.41 0.24 -5.22
CA ILE A 84 3.65 1.40 -5.70
C ILE A 84 4.28 2.00 -6.96
N ASN A 85 5.60 2.06 -7.01
CA ASN A 85 6.29 2.59 -8.18
C ASN A 85 6.12 1.69 -9.41
N VAL A 86 6.16 0.36 -9.24
CA VAL A 86 5.85 -0.58 -10.35
C VAL A 86 4.39 -0.48 -10.79
N LEU A 87 3.44 -0.29 -9.86
CA LEU A 87 2.04 -0.06 -10.21
C LEU A 87 1.84 1.25 -10.97
N LEU A 88 2.55 2.32 -10.59
CA LEU A 88 2.52 3.60 -11.30
C LEU A 88 3.06 3.43 -12.73
N GLU A 89 4.22 2.78 -12.91
CA GLU A 89 4.77 2.48 -14.23
C GLU A 89 3.79 1.64 -15.06
N TYR A 90 3.20 0.59 -14.48
CA TYR A 90 2.18 -0.26 -15.12
C TYR A 90 0.95 0.55 -15.59
N GLN A 91 0.55 1.57 -14.84
CA GLN A 91 -0.56 2.45 -15.19
C GLN A 91 -0.15 3.62 -16.11
N GLY A 92 1.11 3.70 -16.54
CA GLY A 92 1.63 4.80 -17.35
C GLY A 92 1.70 6.14 -16.60
N LYS A 93 1.89 6.09 -15.27
CA LYS A 93 1.94 7.26 -14.39
C LYS A 93 3.37 7.58 -13.95
N PRO A 94 3.66 8.84 -13.57
CA PRO A 94 4.96 9.22 -13.03
C PRO A 94 5.35 8.37 -11.82
N ASN A 95 6.58 7.86 -11.82
CA ASN A 95 7.14 7.06 -10.74
C ASN A 95 8.59 7.50 -10.45
N LYS A 96 9.18 6.92 -9.40
CA LYS A 96 10.52 7.22 -8.89
C LYS A 96 11.52 6.07 -9.13
N LEU A 97 11.23 5.12 -10.02
CA LEU A 97 12.15 4.01 -10.29
C LEU A 97 13.42 4.54 -10.96
N ASN A 98 14.56 3.98 -10.55
CA ASN A 98 15.86 4.16 -11.19
C ASN A 98 16.31 2.91 -11.95
N ILE A 99 15.40 1.95 -12.13
CA ILE A 99 15.61 0.66 -12.79
C ILE A 99 14.51 0.41 -13.81
N GLU A 100 14.85 -0.27 -14.90
CA GLU A 100 13.89 -0.70 -15.92
C GLU A 100 13.09 -1.89 -15.40
N VAL A 101 11.75 -1.80 -15.46
CA VAL A 101 10.84 -2.85 -14.93
C VAL A 101 9.90 -3.42 -15.99
N GLY A 102 10.08 -3.11 -17.26
CA GLY A 102 9.19 -3.56 -18.35
C GLY A 102 9.03 -5.09 -18.41
N ASP A 103 10.14 -5.83 -18.35
CA ASP A 103 10.13 -7.31 -18.35
C ASP A 103 9.51 -7.88 -17.06
N PHE A 104 9.63 -7.17 -15.94
CA PHE A 104 8.96 -7.55 -14.71
C PHE A 104 7.44 -7.40 -14.84
N ILE A 105 6.99 -6.24 -15.34
CA ILE A 105 5.57 -5.94 -15.56
C ILE A 105 4.94 -6.95 -16.51
N ALA A 106 5.59 -7.23 -17.65
CA ALA A 106 5.09 -8.17 -18.65
C ALA A 106 4.87 -9.57 -18.08
N ARG A 107 5.73 -10.03 -17.16
CA ARG A 107 5.61 -11.34 -16.49
C ARG A 107 4.59 -11.35 -15.35
N ASN A 108 4.33 -10.20 -14.73
CA ASN A 108 3.51 -10.08 -13.52
C ASN A 108 2.15 -9.40 -13.74
N MET A 109 1.69 -9.25 -14.99
CA MET A 109 0.43 -8.55 -15.31
C MET A 109 -0.76 -9.00 -14.47
N VAL A 110 -0.94 -10.32 -14.26
CA VAL A 110 -2.06 -10.85 -13.47
C VAL A 110 -2.04 -10.33 -12.03
N ALA A 111 -0.86 -10.27 -11.41
CA ALA A 111 -0.73 -9.75 -10.05
C ALA A 111 -0.95 -8.23 -10.00
N LEU A 112 -0.41 -7.49 -10.98
CA LEU A 112 -0.55 -6.03 -11.06
C LEU A 112 -1.99 -5.60 -11.35
N GLU A 113 -2.70 -6.31 -12.24
CA GLU A 113 -4.13 -6.11 -12.49
C GLU A 113 -4.96 -6.35 -11.23
N ARG A 114 -4.66 -7.44 -10.50
CA ARG A 114 -5.33 -7.74 -9.22
C ARG A 114 -5.11 -6.64 -8.20
N TRP A 115 -3.87 -6.19 -8.00
CA TRP A 115 -3.58 -5.08 -7.09
C TRP A 115 -4.26 -3.79 -7.53
N THR A 116 -4.27 -3.49 -8.84
CA THR A 116 -4.94 -2.31 -9.40
C THR A 116 -6.44 -2.33 -9.12
N ARG A 117 -7.14 -3.45 -9.38
CA ARG A 117 -8.58 -3.57 -9.05
C ARG A 117 -8.86 -3.34 -7.57
N ARG A 118 -8.03 -3.91 -6.69
CA ARG A 118 -8.15 -3.77 -5.23
C ARG A 118 -7.93 -2.34 -4.77
N VAL A 119 -6.90 -1.67 -5.28
CA VAL A 119 -6.67 -0.25 -5.01
C VAL A 119 -7.84 0.60 -5.49
N ASN A 120 -8.33 0.37 -6.71
CA ASN A 120 -9.46 1.11 -7.27
C ASN A 120 -10.75 0.94 -6.45
N SER A 121 -10.95 -0.24 -5.86
CA SER A 121 -12.11 -0.51 -4.99
C SER A 121 -12.17 0.42 -3.76
N LEU A 122 -11.04 0.98 -3.32
CA LEU A 122 -10.99 1.88 -2.17
C LEU A 122 -11.81 3.17 -2.39
N LEU A 123 -12.02 3.58 -3.64
CA LEU A 123 -12.91 4.70 -3.97
C LEU A 123 -14.35 4.41 -3.51
N LEU A 124 -14.86 3.21 -3.79
CA LEU A 124 -16.19 2.79 -3.32
C LEU A 124 -16.22 2.49 -1.83
N TYR A 125 -15.10 2.09 -1.24
CA TYR A 125 -15.05 1.85 0.21
C TYR A 125 -15.40 3.11 1.01
N THR A 126 -14.98 4.28 0.54
CA THR A 126 -15.33 5.59 1.11
C THR A 126 -16.85 5.81 1.20
N MET A 127 -17.59 5.33 0.19
CA MET A 127 -19.06 5.38 0.19
C MET A 127 -19.65 4.24 1.03
N TYR A 128 -19.06 3.05 0.96
CA TYR A 128 -19.57 1.84 1.61
C TYR A 128 -19.60 1.94 3.15
N ILE A 129 -18.61 2.60 3.75
CA ILE A 129 -18.58 2.85 5.20
C ILE A 129 -19.72 3.75 5.67
N ASN A 130 -20.30 4.56 4.78
CA ASN A 130 -21.55 5.26 5.03
C ASN A 130 -22.74 4.37 4.64
N GLN A 131 -23.49 3.89 5.63
CA GLN A 131 -24.63 2.99 5.46
C GLN A 131 -25.68 3.50 4.46
N GLN A 132 -25.81 4.81 4.29
CA GLN A 132 -26.78 5.40 3.36
C GLN A 132 -26.41 5.15 1.89
N PHE A 133 -25.12 5.03 1.57
CA PHE A 133 -24.64 4.83 0.20
C PHE A 133 -24.34 3.37 -0.13
N LYS A 134 -24.47 2.44 0.82
CA LYS A 134 -24.26 1.01 0.57
C LYS A 134 -25.06 0.45 -0.61
N PRO A 135 -26.38 0.71 -0.75
CA PRO A 135 -27.13 0.21 -1.89
C PRO A 135 -26.56 0.68 -3.23
N MET A 136 -26.05 1.92 -3.29
CA MET A 136 -25.43 2.47 -4.49
C MET A 136 -24.09 1.79 -4.81
N VAL A 137 -23.29 1.46 -3.79
CA VAL A 137 -22.03 0.72 -3.99
C VAL A 137 -22.30 -0.66 -4.57
N GLU A 138 -23.35 -1.34 -4.11
CA GLU A 138 -23.73 -2.68 -4.57
C GLU A 138 -24.20 -2.71 -6.04
N GLU A 139 -24.54 -1.55 -6.63
CA GLU A 139 -24.85 -1.42 -8.07
C GLU A 139 -23.60 -1.44 -8.97
N PHE A 140 -22.41 -1.18 -8.41
CA PHE A 140 -21.16 -1.28 -9.17
C PHE A 140 -20.79 -2.74 -9.45
N PRO A 141 -19.97 -3.00 -10.49
CA PRO A 141 -19.49 -4.35 -10.76
C PRO A 141 -18.76 -4.94 -9.55
N GLN A 142 -19.10 -6.17 -9.20
CA GLN A 142 -18.47 -6.87 -8.09
C GLN A 142 -17.19 -7.58 -8.57
N ASP A 143 -16.08 -7.39 -7.85
CA ASP A 143 -14.91 -8.25 -7.96
C ASP A 143 -15.15 -9.51 -7.12
N LEU A 144 -15.19 -10.67 -7.79
CA LEU A 144 -15.43 -11.98 -7.18
C LEU A 144 -14.15 -12.69 -6.73
N ASP A 145 -12.97 -12.09 -6.95
CA ASP A 145 -11.72 -12.60 -6.37
C ASP A 145 -11.70 -12.34 -4.85
N ASP A 146 -12.16 -13.32 -4.09
CA ASP A 146 -12.15 -13.35 -2.62
C ASP A 146 -10.81 -13.86 -2.05
N GLY A 147 -9.84 -14.15 -2.92
CA GLY A 147 -8.54 -14.67 -2.53
C GLY A 147 -7.72 -13.68 -1.72
N VAL A 148 -7.13 -14.12 -0.61
CA VAL A 148 -6.26 -13.29 0.23
C VAL A 148 -4.86 -13.06 -0.36
N VAL A 149 -4.57 -13.56 -1.56
CA VAL A 149 -3.29 -13.35 -2.23
C VAL A 149 -3.14 -11.89 -2.64
N GLY A 150 -2.05 -11.22 -2.25
CA GLY A 150 -1.84 -9.81 -2.59
C GLY A 150 -2.64 -8.85 -1.70
N ILE A 151 -2.97 -9.24 -0.47
CA ILE A 151 -3.64 -8.38 0.53
C ILE A 151 -2.76 -7.22 1.01
N ASN A 152 -1.45 -7.26 0.75
CA ASN A 152 -0.50 -6.22 1.14
C ASN A 152 -0.76 -4.86 0.47
N PHE A 153 -1.65 -4.77 -0.54
CA PHE A 153 -2.04 -3.50 -1.16
C PHE A 153 -2.55 -2.47 -0.14
N VAL A 154 -3.13 -2.92 0.98
CA VAL A 154 -3.62 -2.02 2.04
C VAL A 154 -2.50 -1.19 2.67
N HIS A 155 -1.25 -1.68 2.63
CA HIS A 155 -0.11 -0.90 3.12
C HIS A 155 0.28 0.25 2.19
N LEU A 156 -0.18 0.25 0.93
CA LEU A 156 0.04 1.37 0.01
C LEU A 156 -0.79 2.59 0.39
N ILE A 157 -1.89 2.44 1.14
CA ILE A 157 -2.82 3.52 1.48
C ILE A 157 -2.12 4.67 2.23
N LYS A 158 -1.13 4.34 3.06
CA LYS A 158 -0.33 5.32 3.83
C LYS A 158 0.88 5.87 3.06
N HIS A 159 1.15 5.39 1.85
CA HIS A 159 2.35 5.74 1.10
C HIS A 159 2.20 7.12 0.44
N GLU A 160 3.27 7.92 0.40
CA GLU A 160 3.26 9.30 -0.13
C GLU A 160 2.81 9.41 -1.60
N LEU A 161 3.08 8.37 -2.40
CA LEU A 161 2.67 8.27 -3.81
C LEU A 161 1.25 7.73 -4.01
N PHE A 162 0.54 7.35 -2.95
CA PHE A 162 -0.83 6.82 -3.05
C PHE A 162 -1.81 7.78 -3.77
N PRO A 163 -1.77 9.11 -3.56
CA PRO A 163 -2.63 10.04 -4.30
C PRO A 163 -2.46 9.93 -5.82
N ILE A 164 -1.23 9.81 -6.30
CA ILE A 164 -0.91 9.64 -7.73
C ILE A 164 -1.46 8.30 -8.23
N LEU A 165 -1.32 7.24 -7.42
CA LEU A 165 -1.81 5.91 -7.77
C LEU A 165 -3.33 5.88 -8.01
N ILE A 166 -4.10 6.65 -7.24
CA ILE A 166 -5.57 6.69 -7.36
C ILE A 166 -6.10 7.80 -8.28
N GLU A 167 -5.23 8.66 -8.81
CA GLU A 167 -5.61 9.74 -9.72
C GLU A 167 -6.12 9.21 -11.06
N GLY A 168 -7.16 9.84 -11.63
CA GLY A 168 -7.60 9.56 -13.00
C GLY A 168 -8.17 8.16 -13.25
N ILE A 169 -8.60 7.44 -12.20
CA ILE A 169 -9.23 6.12 -12.35
C ILE A 169 -10.55 6.28 -13.12
N HIS A 170 -10.67 5.58 -14.25
CA HIS A 170 -11.90 5.57 -15.03
C HIS A 170 -13.02 4.81 -14.28
N PRO A 171 -14.27 5.30 -14.24
CA PRO A 171 -15.36 4.65 -13.49
C PRO A 171 -15.60 3.18 -13.83
N SER A 172 -15.34 2.77 -15.08
CA SER A 172 -15.48 1.36 -15.50
C SER A 172 -14.44 0.41 -14.91
N MET A 173 -13.37 0.94 -14.30
CA MET A 173 -12.31 0.15 -13.66
C MET A 173 -12.55 0.00 -12.15
N ILE A 174 -13.63 0.60 -11.64
CA ILE A 174 -13.97 0.58 -10.23
C ILE A 174 -14.91 -0.60 -10.00
N THR A 175 -14.49 -1.49 -9.11
CA THR A 175 -15.27 -2.62 -8.65
C THR A 175 -15.35 -2.58 -7.12
N TRP A 176 -16.32 -3.26 -6.54
CA TRP A 176 -16.36 -3.47 -5.09
C TRP A 176 -16.15 -4.95 -4.77
N ASN A 177 -15.56 -5.24 -3.61
CA ASN A 177 -15.32 -6.61 -3.16
C ASN A 177 -15.92 -6.78 -1.76
N ARG A 178 -16.97 -7.59 -1.66
CA ARG A 178 -17.69 -7.84 -0.40
C ARG A 178 -16.75 -8.35 0.69
N THR A 179 -15.93 -9.35 0.38
CA THR A 179 -15.01 -9.96 1.35
C THR A 179 -14.05 -8.94 1.94
N PHE A 180 -13.46 -8.07 1.12
CA PHE A 180 -12.55 -7.04 1.64
C PHE A 180 -13.27 -5.93 2.39
N PHE A 181 -14.52 -5.65 2.07
CA PHE A 181 -15.27 -4.58 2.70
C PHE A 181 -15.89 -4.99 4.04
N ASP A 182 -16.32 -6.24 4.18
CA ASP A 182 -17.04 -6.74 5.35
C ASP A 182 -16.22 -7.66 6.26
N ASP A 183 -15.31 -8.47 5.71
CA ASP A 183 -14.66 -9.54 6.46
C ASP A 183 -13.31 -9.13 7.08
N TYR A 184 -12.85 -9.94 8.04
CA TYR A 184 -11.61 -9.73 8.81
C TYR A 184 -10.38 -10.40 8.17
N VAL A 185 -10.17 -10.17 6.87
CA VAL A 185 -9.14 -10.89 6.10
C VAL A 185 -7.71 -10.33 6.24
N PHE A 186 -7.56 -9.15 6.83
CA PHE A 186 -6.27 -8.46 6.95
C PHE A 186 -5.62 -8.74 8.30
N ALA A 187 -5.12 -9.97 8.47
CA ALA A 187 -4.57 -10.47 9.74
C ALA A 187 -5.56 -10.37 10.93
N GLY A 188 -6.83 -10.71 10.67
CA GLY A 188 -7.91 -10.64 11.66
C GLY A 188 -8.47 -9.23 11.88
N GLN A 189 -8.06 -8.26 11.06
CA GLN A 189 -8.62 -6.90 11.00
C GLN A 189 -9.46 -6.72 9.74
N ASN A 190 -10.38 -5.75 9.78
CA ASN A 190 -11.13 -5.31 8.61
C ASN A 190 -10.35 -4.23 7.83
N LEU A 191 -10.82 -3.88 6.64
CA LEU A 191 -10.19 -2.85 5.79
C LEU A 191 -10.14 -1.46 6.44
N PHE A 192 -11.12 -1.13 7.30
CA PHE A 192 -11.20 0.17 7.97
C PHE A 192 -9.94 0.47 8.79
N THR A 193 -9.36 -0.54 9.43
CA THR A 193 -8.11 -0.41 10.22
C THR A 193 -6.95 0.16 9.38
N TYR A 194 -6.87 -0.15 8.10
CA TYR A 194 -5.82 0.35 7.19
C TYR A 194 -6.25 1.59 6.41
N PHE A 195 -7.56 1.72 6.17
CA PHE A 195 -8.13 2.85 5.45
C PHE A 195 -8.17 4.13 6.29
N ALA A 196 -8.53 4.03 7.57
CA ALA A 196 -8.76 5.15 8.48
C ALA A 196 -7.45 5.72 9.07
N VAL A 197 -6.52 6.11 8.20
CA VAL A 197 -5.21 6.68 8.55
C VAL A 197 -5.11 8.12 8.04
N LYS A 198 -4.34 8.96 8.74
CA LYS A 198 -4.21 10.40 8.41
C LYS A 198 -3.52 10.65 7.07
N GLU A 199 -2.77 9.67 6.58
CA GLU A 199 -2.07 9.72 5.30
C GLU A 199 -3.01 9.44 4.11
N ASN A 200 -4.19 8.84 4.36
CA ASN A 200 -5.12 8.47 3.29
C ASN A 200 -5.99 9.66 2.86
N PRO A 201 -5.80 10.22 1.65
CA PRO A 201 -6.60 11.35 1.17
C PRO A 201 -8.10 11.03 1.04
N LEU A 202 -8.47 9.77 0.77
CA LEU A 202 -9.88 9.37 0.68
C LEU A 202 -10.57 9.44 2.06
N PHE A 203 -9.86 9.02 3.10
CA PHE A 203 -10.36 9.11 4.47
C PHE A 203 -10.42 10.55 4.95
N LEU A 204 -9.41 11.37 4.65
CA LEU A 204 -9.46 12.80 4.95
C LEU A 204 -10.63 13.50 4.24
N GLY A 205 -10.86 13.18 2.96
CA GLY A 205 -12.00 13.69 2.20
C GLY A 205 -13.35 13.33 2.82
N LEU A 206 -13.49 12.08 3.31
CA LEU A 206 -14.66 11.67 4.08
C LEU A 206 -14.84 12.51 5.35
N LEU A 207 -13.79 12.70 6.15
CA LEU A 207 -13.86 13.46 7.39
C LEU A 207 -14.25 14.92 7.13
N CYS A 208 -13.68 15.55 6.11
CA CYS A 208 -14.06 16.91 5.70
C CYS A 208 -15.54 16.98 5.27
N GLY A 209 -16.01 16.00 4.48
CA GLY A 209 -17.41 15.93 4.07
C GLY A 209 -18.40 15.63 5.20
N LEU A 210 -17.94 15.11 6.34
CA LEU A 210 -18.76 14.90 7.54
C LEU A 210 -18.90 16.17 8.40
N ASP A 211 -17.97 17.11 8.31
CA ASP A 211 -18.05 18.41 9.00
C ASP A 211 -19.07 19.35 8.32
N GLU A 212 -19.48 19.01 7.08
CA GLU A 212 -20.48 19.71 6.28
C GLU A 212 -21.95 19.42 6.65
N GLN A 213 -22.23 18.94 7.87
CA GLN A 213 -23.50 19.32 8.51
C GLN A 213 -23.60 20.83 8.79
N THR A 214 -22.60 21.64 8.40
CA THR A 214 -22.67 23.10 8.39
C THR A 214 -22.61 23.82 7.03
N SER A 215 -22.33 23.18 5.88
CA SER A 215 -22.57 23.82 4.58
C SER A 215 -22.27 22.90 3.40
N GLU A 216 -23.21 22.81 2.47
CA GLU A 216 -23.18 22.11 1.19
C GLU A 216 -21.89 22.34 0.36
N LEU A 217 -21.00 21.36 0.23
CA LEU A 217 -20.15 21.21 -0.95
C LEU A 217 -20.14 19.75 -1.44
N THR A 218 -20.33 19.61 -2.74
CA THR A 218 -20.19 18.34 -3.45
C THR A 218 -18.73 17.86 -3.39
N ILE A 219 -18.52 16.54 -3.40
CA ILE A 219 -17.21 15.87 -3.25
C ILE A 219 -16.13 16.40 -4.23
N ILE A 220 -16.53 16.94 -5.37
CA ILE A 220 -15.64 17.48 -6.41
C ILE A 220 -14.86 18.71 -5.91
N PRO A 221 -15.50 19.78 -5.39
CA PRO A 221 -14.78 20.90 -4.77
C PRO A 221 -13.87 20.51 -3.60
N ALA A 222 -14.22 19.50 -2.81
CA ALA A 222 -13.37 19.03 -1.72
C ALA A 222 -12.08 18.35 -2.23
N MET A 223 -12.19 17.57 -3.31
CA MET A 223 -11.03 17.00 -3.99
C MET A 223 -10.18 18.09 -4.68
N GLU A 224 -10.81 19.09 -5.30
CA GLU A 224 -10.12 20.24 -5.89
C GLU A 224 -9.42 21.12 -4.83
N ALA A 225 -10.03 21.28 -3.64
CA ALA A 225 -9.44 22.01 -2.52
C ALA A 225 -8.23 21.27 -1.92
N VAL A 226 -8.30 19.94 -1.82
CA VAL A 226 -7.15 19.10 -1.42
C VAL A 226 -6.04 19.18 -2.46
N GLU A 227 -6.36 19.13 -3.75
CA GLU A 227 -5.39 19.32 -4.84
C GLU A 227 -4.71 20.70 -4.74
N GLN A 228 -5.48 21.78 -4.56
CA GLN A 228 -4.94 23.13 -4.39
C GLN A 228 -4.11 23.30 -3.11
N ALA A 229 -4.44 22.58 -2.03
CA ALA A 229 -3.68 22.61 -0.77
C ALA A 229 -2.39 21.76 -0.84
N CYS A 230 -2.38 20.69 -1.64
CA CYS A 230 -1.23 19.81 -1.83
C CYS A 230 -0.22 20.34 -2.87
N VAL A 231 -0.66 21.13 -3.85
CA VAL A 231 0.22 21.72 -4.90
C VAL A 231 1.36 22.59 -4.33
N PRO A 232 1.17 23.42 -3.30
CA PRO A 232 2.26 24.13 -2.63
C PRO A 232 3.22 23.18 -1.91
N ALA A 233 2.72 22.14 -1.24
CA ALA A 233 3.53 21.14 -0.54
C ALA A 233 4.39 20.31 -1.52
N LEU A 234 3.86 20.01 -2.72
CA LEU A 234 4.59 19.36 -3.81
C LEU A 234 5.71 20.23 -4.39
N LYS A 235 5.56 21.57 -4.39
CA LYS A 235 6.62 22.51 -4.83
C LYS A 235 7.77 22.63 -3.82
N GLU A 236 7.53 22.32 -2.55
CA GLU A 236 8.57 22.25 -1.52
C GLU A 236 9.36 20.94 -1.52
N ILE A 237 8.95 19.93 -2.31
CA ILE A 237 9.74 18.70 -2.55
C ILE A 237 10.88 18.95 -3.57
N SER A 238 11.45 20.15 -3.55
CA SER A 238 12.76 20.40 -4.15
C SER A 238 13.82 20.04 -3.11
N HIS A 239 14.33 18.83 -3.23
CA HIS A 239 15.36 18.19 -2.40
C HIS A 239 14.86 17.43 -1.17
N VAL A 240 14.72 16.11 -1.35
CA VAL A 240 15.12 15.15 -0.32
C VAL A 240 16.06 14.14 -0.96
N SER A 241 17.16 13.88 -0.24
CA SER A 241 18.38 13.21 -0.65
C SER A 241 18.17 11.92 -1.43
N SER A 242 18.82 11.85 -2.60
CA SER A 242 19.15 10.62 -3.30
C SER A 242 19.81 9.62 -2.35
N VAL A 243 19.31 8.38 -2.36
CA VAL A 243 20.18 7.21 -2.30
C VAL A 243 20.84 7.05 -3.67
#